data_AF-A0A8T3WR61-F1
#
_entry.id   AF-A0A8T3WR61-F1
#
_cell.length_a   1.000
_cell.length_b   1.000
_cell.length_c   1.000
_cell.angle_alpha   90.00
_cell.angle_beta   90.00
_cell.angle_gamma   90.00
#
_symmetry.space_group_name_H-M   'P 1'
#
loop_
_entity.id
_entity.type
_entity.pdbx_description
1 polymer ?
#
loop_
_entity_poly.entity_id
_entity_poly.type
_entity_poly.pdbx_seq_one_letter_code
_entity_poly.pdbx_strand_id
1 'polypeptide(L)'
;MIKRGCIAILILFLIVILFLSSAQIDRTVTEKTQGLDPANPLNLPTDVGEVKNKSKEKWDYLSSEWQRILLKNERVAKFDSFMKKVDDKKIFYYLMGESYTLTLSFFILLLMWVFFGSRFGELVSSYFNFKEWERALVWIGSGIAFSIAMSLSGIYKLIIYLPRSQYLKDVAWWVAILIWVVFIIIIVILYYFMGNIKRFLIKRIKKEREKRTKQHEEKIEEFSEGIMEK
;
A
#
# COMPACT_ATOMS: atom_id res chain seq x y z
N MET A 1 -5.79 -20.65 -11.68
CA MET A 1 -4.38 -20.66 -11.22
C MET A 1 -4.06 -19.32 -10.56
N ILE A 2 -4.19 -19.26 -9.23
CA ILE A 2 -3.89 -18.05 -8.46
C ILE A 2 -2.38 -17.80 -8.58
N LYS A 3 -1.97 -16.66 -9.15
CA LYS A 3 -0.55 -16.34 -9.32
C LYS A 3 0.12 -16.29 -7.95
N ARG A 4 1.33 -16.84 -7.83
CA ARG A 4 2.12 -16.89 -6.58
C ARG A 4 2.17 -15.55 -5.82
N GLY A 5 2.12 -14.43 -6.55
CA GLY A 5 2.04 -13.08 -5.96
C GLY A 5 0.73 -12.75 -5.21
N CYS A 6 -0.43 -13.27 -5.65
CA CYS A 6 -1.68 -13.11 -4.89
C CYS A 6 -1.64 -13.89 -3.59
N ILE A 7 -1.03 -15.07 -3.59
CA ILE A 7 -0.85 -15.90 -2.39
C ILE A 7 0.05 -15.16 -1.40
N ALA A 8 1.16 -14.58 -1.86
CA ALA A 8 2.06 -13.81 -0.99
C ALA A 8 1.36 -12.59 -0.36
N ILE A 9 0.53 -11.86 -1.12
CA ILE A 9 -0.24 -10.71 -0.60
C ILE A 9 -1.32 -11.18 0.38
N LEU A 10 -2.03 -12.27 0.07
CA LEU A 10 -2.99 -12.87 0.98
C LEU A 10 -2.34 -13.33 2.28
N ILE A 11 -1.17 -13.97 2.21
CA ILE A 11 -0.41 -14.41 3.38
C ILE A 11 0.05 -13.19 4.20
N LEU A 12 0.62 -12.18 3.56
CA LEU A 12 1.08 -10.98 4.23
C LEU A 12 -0.08 -10.22 4.90
N PHE A 13 -1.24 -10.20 4.24
CA PHE A 13 -2.47 -9.63 4.78
C PHE A 13 -3.04 -10.48 5.94
N LEU A 14 -3.00 -11.81 5.84
CA LEU A 14 -3.41 -12.71 6.91
C LEU A 14 -2.51 -12.53 8.13
N ILE A 15 -1.20 -12.34 7.94
CA ILE A 15 -0.25 -12.01 9.01
C ILE A 15 -0.63 -10.69 9.67
N VAL A 16 -0.95 -9.64 8.90
CA VAL A 16 -1.40 -8.36 9.45
C VAL A 16 -2.71 -8.51 10.24
N ILE A 17 -3.69 -9.29 9.74
CA ILE A 17 -4.94 -9.57 10.48
C ILE A 17 -4.65 -10.32 11.78
N LEU A 18 -3.84 -11.37 11.73
CA LEU A 18 -3.46 -12.16 12.92
C LEU A 18 -2.73 -11.30 13.96
N PHE A 19 -1.94 -10.33 13.51
CA PHE A 19 -1.26 -9.39 14.40
C PHE A 19 -2.21 -8.35 15.02
N LEU A 20 -3.19 -7.89 14.24
CA LEU A 20 -4.22 -6.97 14.73
C LEU A 20 -5.19 -7.67 15.70
N SER A 21 -5.48 -8.95 15.49
CA SER A 21 -6.29 -9.74 16.41
C SER A 21 -5.54 -10.10 17.70
N SER A 22 -4.23 -10.37 17.64
CA SER A 22 -3.43 -10.60 18.86
C SER A 22 -3.37 -9.36 19.76
N ALA A 23 -3.39 -8.16 19.19
CA ALA A 23 -3.47 -6.91 19.96
C ALA A 23 -4.80 -6.73 20.74
N GLN A 24 -5.83 -7.52 20.44
CA GLN A 24 -7.11 -7.51 21.18
C GLN A 24 -7.14 -8.51 22.33
N ILE A 25 -6.35 -9.59 22.27
CA ILE A 25 -6.32 -10.63 23.33
C ILE A 25 -5.80 -10.04 24.65
N ASP A 26 -4.86 -9.10 24.59
CA ASP A 26 -4.36 -8.40 25.78
C ASP A 26 -5.40 -7.48 26.45
N ARG A 27 -6.42 -7.02 25.71
CA ARG A 27 -7.47 -6.16 26.28
C ARG A 27 -8.47 -6.93 27.12
N THR A 28 -8.77 -8.18 26.75
CA THR A 28 -9.71 -9.01 27.53
C THR A 28 -9.10 -9.50 28.84
N VAL A 29 -7.77 -9.55 28.94
CA VAL A 29 -7.04 -9.97 30.13
C VAL A 29 -6.73 -8.78 31.04
N THR A 30 -6.32 -7.63 30.49
CA THR A 30 -5.91 -6.48 31.31
C THR A 30 -7.08 -5.65 31.84
N GLU A 31 -8.21 -5.58 31.13
CA GLU A 31 -9.41 -4.86 31.61
C GLU A 31 -10.14 -5.62 32.73
N LYS A 32 -9.80 -6.91 32.96
CA LYS A 32 -10.32 -7.70 34.08
C LYS A 32 -9.49 -7.62 35.37
N THR A 33 -8.33 -6.94 35.40
CA THR A 33 -7.45 -6.98 36.58
C THR A 33 -6.97 -5.64 37.12
N GLN A 34 -7.35 -4.49 36.55
CA GLN A 34 -6.86 -3.18 37.05
C GLN A 34 -7.93 -2.11 37.32
N GLY A 35 -9.22 -2.46 37.39
CA GLY A 35 -10.29 -1.47 37.55
C GLY A 35 -11.44 -1.78 38.50
N LEU A 36 -11.38 -2.87 39.27
CA LEU A 36 -12.41 -3.15 40.29
C LEU A 36 -11.82 -2.91 41.66
N ASP A 37 -11.89 -1.66 42.11
CA ASP A 37 -12.09 -1.40 43.53
C ASP A 37 -13.52 -1.90 43.85
N PRO A 38 -13.70 -2.99 44.61
CA PRO A 38 -15.02 -3.55 44.90
C PRO A 38 -15.91 -2.58 45.70
N ALA A 39 -15.37 -1.46 46.18
CA ALA A 39 -16.10 -0.47 46.97
C ALA A 39 -16.88 0.56 46.15
N ASN A 40 -16.66 0.71 44.83
CA ASN A 40 -17.35 1.77 44.08
C ASN A 40 -17.62 1.44 42.59
N PRO A 41 -18.71 0.71 42.29
CA PRO A 41 -19.03 0.24 40.94
C PRO A 41 -19.57 1.32 39.96
N LEU A 42 -19.52 2.61 40.32
CA LEU A 42 -20.24 3.67 39.58
C LEU A 42 -19.42 4.88 39.10
N ASN A 43 -18.08 4.83 39.10
CA ASN A 43 -17.28 5.87 38.43
C ASN A 43 -17.16 5.59 36.93
N LEU A 44 -18.29 5.64 36.22
CA LEU A 44 -18.32 5.79 34.77
C LEU A 44 -17.98 7.24 34.44
N PRO A 45 -16.94 7.52 33.63
CA PRO A 45 -16.61 8.89 33.26
C PRO A 45 -17.80 9.54 32.54
N THR A 46 -18.37 10.57 33.17
CA THR A 46 -19.58 11.29 32.73
C THR A 46 -19.29 12.27 31.57
N ASP A 47 -18.02 12.50 31.24
CA ASP A 47 -17.60 13.44 30.22
C ASP A 47 -16.99 12.75 28.98
N VAL A 48 -17.63 12.97 27.83
CA VAL A 48 -17.19 12.50 26.51
C VAL A 48 -15.80 13.05 26.16
N GLY A 49 -15.41 14.19 26.74
CA GLY A 49 -14.08 14.79 26.61
C GLY A 49 -12.95 13.94 27.21
N GLU A 50 -13.17 13.31 28.36
CA GLU A 50 -12.15 12.47 29.03
C GLU A 50 -11.92 11.14 28.30
N VAL A 51 -12.99 10.54 27.75
CA VAL A 51 -12.89 9.32 26.94
C VAL A 51 -12.14 9.59 25.63
N LYS A 52 -12.28 10.80 25.07
CA LYS A 52 -11.55 11.25 23.87
C LYS A 52 -10.05 11.28 24.10
N ASN A 53 -9.59 11.86 25.22
CA ASN A 53 -8.17 11.93 25.56
C ASN A 53 -7.57 10.54 25.79
N LYS A 54 -8.23 9.69 26.59
CA LYS A 54 -7.76 8.31 26.86
C LYS A 54 -7.56 7.47 25.60
N SER A 55 -8.42 7.61 24.59
CA SER A 55 -8.29 6.84 23.34
C SER A 55 -7.14 7.29 22.44
N LYS A 56 -6.87 8.60 22.40
CA LYS A 56 -5.77 9.16 21.62
C LYS A 56 -4.44 8.77 22.28
N GLU A 57 -4.39 8.89 23.60
CA GLU A 57 -3.29 8.41 24.44
C GLU A 57 -3.02 6.92 24.23
N LYS A 58 -4.05 6.06 24.13
CA LYS A 58 -3.87 4.63 23.85
C LYS A 58 -3.16 4.35 22.53
N TRP A 59 -3.55 5.01 21.43
CA TRP A 59 -2.91 4.80 20.13
C TRP A 59 -1.50 5.37 20.07
N ASP A 60 -1.29 6.54 20.66
CA ASP A 60 0.04 7.15 20.76
C ASP A 60 0.96 6.29 21.65
N TYR A 61 0.42 5.71 22.73
CA TYR A 61 1.11 4.74 23.57
C TYR A 61 1.49 3.47 22.79
N LEU A 62 0.54 2.83 22.11
CA LEU A 62 0.81 1.65 21.27
C LEU A 62 1.87 1.95 20.20
N SER A 63 1.79 3.12 19.55
CA SER A 63 2.76 3.54 18.55
C SER A 63 4.17 3.72 19.12
N SER A 64 4.27 4.38 20.28
CA SER A 64 5.56 4.60 20.96
C SER A 64 6.15 3.31 21.50
N GLU A 65 5.33 2.40 22.02
CA GLU A 65 5.76 1.10 22.51
C GLU A 65 6.29 0.21 21.37
N TRP A 66 5.60 0.22 20.23
CA TRP A 66 6.07 -0.44 19.01
C TRP A 66 7.42 0.09 18.53
N GLN A 67 7.54 1.41 18.46
CA GLN A 67 8.78 2.05 18.09
C GLN A 67 9.89 1.67 19.07
N ARG A 68 9.60 1.68 20.38
CA ARG A 68 10.55 1.26 21.43
C ARG A 68 11.03 -0.17 21.23
N ILE A 69 10.13 -1.12 20.97
CA ILE A 69 10.47 -2.54 20.74
C ILE A 69 11.34 -2.68 19.49
N LEU A 70 10.96 -2.03 18.38
CA LEU A 70 11.71 -2.09 17.12
C LEU A 70 13.11 -1.48 17.26
N LEU A 71 13.24 -0.36 17.96
CA LEU A 71 14.51 0.35 18.18
C LEU A 71 15.47 -0.38 19.14
N LYS A 72 15.02 -1.41 19.89
CA LYS A 72 15.94 -2.27 20.64
C LYS A 72 16.94 -2.99 19.73
N ASN A 73 16.59 -3.18 18.46
CA ASN A 73 17.52 -3.73 17.47
C ASN A 73 18.40 -2.62 16.88
N GLU A 74 19.71 -2.72 17.07
CA GLU A 74 20.68 -1.71 16.61
C GLU A 74 20.59 -1.41 15.10
N ARG A 75 20.32 -2.43 14.27
CA ARG A 75 20.18 -2.24 12.82
C ARG A 75 18.94 -1.42 12.49
N VAL A 76 17.84 -1.66 13.19
CA VAL A 76 16.60 -0.90 13.04
C VAL A 76 16.78 0.52 13.53
N ALA A 77 17.50 0.74 14.63
CA ALA A 77 17.81 2.07 15.15
C ALA A 77 18.68 2.90 14.18
N LYS A 78 19.71 2.28 13.57
CA LYS A 78 20.52 2.90 12.52
C LYS A 78 19.68 3.24 11.28
N PHE A 79 18.78 2.34 10.90
CA PHE A 79 17.85 2.56 9.79
C PHE A 79 16.86 3.70 10.07
N ASP A 80 16.23 3.73 11.24
CA ASP A 80 15.33 4.82 11.67
C ASP A 80 16.06 6.17 11.66
N SER A 81 17.29 6.21 12.18
CA SER A 81 18.13 7.40 12.17
C SER A 81 18.46 7.87 10.74
N PHE A 82 18.75 6.94 9.83
CA PHE A 82 18.97 7.25 8.42
C PHE A 82 17.70 7.79 7.77
N MET A 83 16.55 7.15 8.00
CA MET A 83 15.28 7.57 7.43
C MET A 83 14.84 8.95 7.94
N LYS A 84 15.07 9.27 9.22
CA LYS A 84 14.86 10.63 9.76
C LYS A 84 15.73 11.67 9.05
N LYS A 85 17.02 11.38 8.80
CA LYS A 85 17.89 12.27 8.01
C LYS A 85 17.42 12.47 6.57
N VAL A 86 16.82 11.44 5.97
CA VAL A 86 16.20 11.56 4.63
C VAL A 86 14.93 12.42 4.72
N ASP A 87 14.17 12.30 5.81
CA ASP A 87 12.96 13.09 6.05
C ASP A 87 13.22 14.57 6.35
N ASP A 88 14.39 14.92 6.90
CA ASP A 88 14.79 16.32 7.07
C ASP A 88 14.73 17.11 5.74
N LYS A 89 14.86 16.40 4.60
CA LYS A 89 14.73 16.94 3.24
C LYS A 89 13.28 16.97 2.73
N LYS A 90 12.30 16.66 3.58
CA LYS A 90 10.85 16.55 3.28
C LYS A 90 10.50 15.51 2.21
N ILE A 91 11.38 14.54 1.97
CA ILE A 91 11.18 13.52 0.93
C ILE A 91 9.94 12.67 1.23
N PHE A 92 9.76 12.23 2.49
CA PHE A 92 8.56 11.45 2.84
C PHE A 92 7.30 12.29 2.83
N TYR A 93 7.38 13.57 3.21
CA TYR A 93 6.23 14.46 3.11
C TYR A 93 5.69 14.54 1.66
N TYR A 94 6.57 14.65 0.66
CA TYR A 94 6.12 14.64 -0.74
C TYR A 94 5.65 13.25 -1.22
N LEU A 95 6.35 12.19 -0.82
CA LEU A 95 6.03 10.82 -1.28
C LEU A 95 4.78 10.23 -0.61
N MET A 96 4.56 10.54 0.66
CA MET A 96 3.57 9.89 1.52
C MET A 96 2.53 10.87 2.08
N GLY A 97 2.78 12.17 2.01
CA GLY A 97 1.89 13.21 2.54
C GLY A 97 2.06 13.47 4.03
N GLU A 98 3.02 12.78 4.66
CA GLU A 98 3.34 12.88 6.09
C GLU A 98 4.86 12.71 6.30
N SER A 99 5.38 13.29 7.38
CA SER A 99 6.76 13.10 7.81
C SER A 99 7.00 11.65 8.23
N TYR A 100 8.25 11.20 8.04
CA TYR A 100 8.66 9.87 8.44
C TYR A 100 8.45 9.65 9.94
N THR A 101 7.71 8.60 10.27
CA THR A 101 7.60 8.08 11.63
C THR A 101 7.62 6.55 11.55
N LEU A 102 8.42 5.89 12.39
CA LEU A 102 8.49 4.43 12.44
C LEU A 102 7.24 3.85 13.11
N THR A 103 6.11 3.95 12.42
CA THR A 103 4.79 3.52 12.86
C THR A 103 4.26 2.39 11.97
N LEU A 104 3.26 1.65 12.45
CA LEU A 104 2.59 0.64 11.63
C LEU A 104 2.05 1.24 10.32
N SER A 105 1.55 2.48 10.38
CA SER A 105 1.09 3.25 9.22
C SER A 105 2.16 3.37 8.14
N PHE A 106 3.41 3.67 8.52
CA PHE A 106 4.52 3.74 7.58
C PHE A 106 4.77 2.42 6.85
N PHE A 107 4.71 1.29 7.56
CA PHE A 107 4.87 -0.03 6.93
C PHE A 107 3.73 -0.34 5.95
N ILE A 108 2.49 0.00 6.30
CA ILE A 108 1.34 -0.17 5.39
C ILE A 108 1.55 0.67 4.13
N LEU A 109 1.94 1.93 4.28
CA LEU A 109 2.25 2.81 3.15
C LEU A 109 3.39 2.27 2.29
N LEU A 110 4.47 1.79 2.91
CA LEU A 110 5.61 1.21 2.22
C LEU A 110 5.21 -0.05 1.43
N LEU A 111 4.38 -0.92 2.02
CA LEU A 111 3.85 -2.10 1.35
C LEU A 111 2.96 -1.73 0.15
N MET A 112 2.09 -0.74 0.32
CA MET A 112 1.31 -0.20 -0.79
C MET A 112 2.21 0.36 -1.89
N TRP A 113 3.23 1.13 -1.52
CA TRP A 113 4.20 1.69 -2.45
C TRP A 113 4.88 0.59 -3.28
N VAL A 114 5.41 -0.45 -2.63
CA VAL A 114 6.04 -1.59 -3.31
C VAL A 114 5.03 -2.34 -4.18
N PHE A 115 3.81 -2.59 -3.68
CA PHE A 115 2.76 -3.29 -4.42
C PHE A 115 2.36 -2.53 -5.69
N PHE A 116 1.96 -1.26 -5.57
CA PHE A 116 1.51 -0.47 -6.70
C PHE A 116 2.66 -0.14 -7.65
N GLY A 117 3.85 0.18 -7.13
CA GLY A 117 5.05 0.36 -7.93
C GLY A 117 5.35 -0.88 -8.78
N SER A 118 5.28 -2.08 -8.20
CA SER A 118 5.46 -3.35 -8.95
C SER A 118 4.45 -3.55 -10.05
N ARG A 119 3.18 -3.32 -9.76
CA ARG A 119 2.13 -3.52 -10.76
C ARG A 119 2.15 -2.48 -11.85
N PHE A 120 2.36 -1.22 -11.49
CA PHE A 120 2.39 -0.14 -12.46
C PHE A 120 3.67 -0.19 -13.30
N GLY A 121 4.83 -0.45 -12.71
CA GLY A 121 6.08 -0.64 -13.45
C GLY A 121 6.01 -1.83 -14.40
N GLU A 122 5.41 -2.95 -14.00
CA GLU A 122 5.14 -4.09 -14.92
C GLU A 122 4.23 -3.68 -16.09
N LEU A 123 3.24 -2.82 -15.85
CA LEU A 123 2.32 -2.36 -16.88
C LEU A 123 3.03 -1.43 -17.87
N VAL A 124 3.76 -0.42 -17.38
CA VAL A 124 4.53 0.52 -18.21
C VAL A 124 5.62 -0.20 -18.98
N SER A 125 6.40 -1.06 -18.32
CA SER A 125 7.47 -1.84 -18.97
C SER A 125 6.96 -2.87 -19.98
N SER A 126 5.69 -3.29 -19.88
CA SER A 126 5.09 -4.13 -20.93
C SER A 126 4.64 -3.35 -22.16
N TYR A 127 4.45 -2.04 -22.02
CA TYR A 127 4.05 -1.17 -23.12
C TYR A 127 5.26 -0.64 -23.90
N PHE A 128 6.29 -0.23 -23.19
CA PHE A 128 7.54 0.26 -23.76
C PHE A 128 8.59 -0.85 -23.76
N ASN A 129 9.27 -1.09 -24.88
CA ASN A 129 10.32 -2.14 -24.98
C ASN A 129 11.62 -1.73 -24.26
N PHE A 130 11.57 -1.54 -22.95
CA PHE A 130 12.73 -1.14 -22.16
C PHE A 130 13.75 -2.27 -21.99
N LYS A 131 15.04 -1.92 -22.03
CA LYS A 131 16.14 -2.82 -21.62
C LYS A 131 15.98 -3.22 -20.15
N GLU A 132 16.63 -4.30 -19.72
CA GLU A 132 16.45 -4.83 -18.35
C GLU A 132 16.76 -3.81 -17.25
N TRP A 133 17.85 -3.04 -17.39
CA TRP A 133 18.20 -2.00 -16.42
C TRP A 133 17.22 -0.80 -16.47
N GLU A 134 16.73 -0.45 -17.66
CA GLU A 134 15.71 0.60 -17.84
C GLU A 134 14.38 0.19 -17.18
N ARG A 135 14.02 -1.10 -17.24
CA ARG A 135 12.83 -1.63 -16.58
C ARG A 135 12.89 -1.42 -15.07
N ALA A 136 14.06 -1.56 -14.45
CA ALA A 136 14.23 -1.30 -13.02
C ALA A 136 14.02 0.18 -12.68
N LEU A 137 14.56 1.10 -13.50
CA LEU A 137 14.35 2.53 -13.31
C LEU A 137 12.89 2.94 -13.52
N VAL A 138 12.22 2.39 -14.53
CA VAL A 138 10.80 2.62 -14.80
C VAL A 138 9.95 2.07 -13.65
N TRP A 139 10.34 0.93 -13.07
CA TRP A 139 9.69 0.37 -11.89
C TRP A 139 9.78 1.31 -10.68
N ILE A 140 10.98 1.78 -10.36
CA ILE A 140 11.21 2.71 -9.25
C ILE A 140 10.50 4.05 -9.50
N GLY A 141 10.70 4.63 -10.67
CA GLY A 141 10.14 5.93 -11.05
C GLY A 141 8.61 5.93 -11.07
N SER A 142 8.00 4.85 -11.56
CA SER A 142 6.55 4.72 -11.52
C SER A 142 5.99 4.51 -10.11
N GLY A 143 6.69 3.79 -9.23
CA GLY A 143 6.35 3.71 -7.82
C GLY A 143 6.36 5.08 -7.15
N ILE A 144 7.41 5.87 -7.39
CA ILE A 144 7.52 7.26 -6.90
C ILE A 144 6.36 8.12 -7.41
N ALA A 145 6.13 8.14 -8.72
CA ALA A 145 5.09 8.95 -9.33
C ALA A 145 3.69 8.56 -8.82
N PHE A 146 3.41 7.27 -8.71
CA PHE A 146 2.15 6.76 -8.18
C PHE A 146 1.94 7.19 -6.72
N SER A 147 2.96 7.12 -5.89
CA SER A 147 2.84 7.51 -4.49
C SER A 147 2.65 8.99 -4.27
N ILE A 148 3.30 9.83 -5.08
CA ILE A 148 3.00 11.27 -5.09
C ILE A 148 1.52 11.48 -5.46
N ALA A 149 1.00 10.80 -6.49
CA ALA A 149 -0.40 10.92 -6.87
C ALA A 149 -1.37 10.46 -5.75
N MET A 150 -1.03 9.38 -5.03
CA MET A 150 -1.81 8.86 -3.90
C MET A 150 -1.77 9.80 -2.68
N SER A 151 -0.62 10.42 -2.43
CA SER A 151 -0.45 11.45 -1.40
C SER A 151 -1.33 12.66 -1.70
N LEU A 152 -1.26 13.18 -2.93
CA LEU A 152 -2.05 14.34 -3.37
C LEU A 152 -3.57 14.09 -3.37
N SER A 153 -4.00 12.86 -3.68
CA SER A 153 -5.43 12.50 -3.62
C SER A 153 -5.96 12.30 -2.20
N GLY A 154 -5.10 12.29 -1.18
CA GLY A 154 -5.49 12.08 0.21
C GLY A 154 -5.88 10.63 0.54
N ILE A 155 -5.70 9.68 -0.38
CA ILE A 155 -6.02 8.26 -0.14
C ILE A 155 -5.18 7.70 1.01
N TYR A 156 -3.92 8.13 1.14
CA TYR A 156 -3.08 7.71 2.27
C TYR A 156 -3.63 8.17 3.61
N LYS A 157 -4.13 9.41 3.69
CA LYS A 157 -4.83 9.90 4.87
C LYS A 157 -6.06 9.05 5.15
N LEU A 158 -6.85 8.73 4.14
CA LEU A 158 -8.03 7.88 4.31
C LEU A 158 -7.66 6.50 4.88
N ILE A 159 -6.58 5.86 4.41
CA ILE A 159 -6.14 4.53 4.87
C ILE A 159 -5.55 4.58 6.29
N ILE A 160 -4.73 5.59 6.61
CA ILE A 160 -4.10 5.73 7.92
C ILE A 160 -5.10 6.17 8.98
N TYR A 161 -5.97 7.12 8.63
CA TYR A 161 -6.94 7.68 9.56
C TYR A 161 -8.22 6.86 9.62
N LEU A 162 -8.53 5.95 8.68
CA LEU A 162 -9.70 5.07 8.80
C LEU A 162 -9.68 4.29 10.12
N PRO A 163 -8.60 3.56 10.48
CA PRO A 163 -8.52 2.85 11.77
C PRO A 163 -8.51 3.79 12.99
N ARG A 164 -8.00 5.02 12.83
CA ARG A 164 -7.87 6.02 13.91
C ARG A 164 -9.09 6.93 14.04
N SER A 165 -9.97 6.91 13.05
CA SER A 165 -11.05 7.86 12.88
C SER A 165 -11.99 7.77 14.07
N GLN A 166 -12.21 8.92 14.70
CA GLN A 166 -13.14 9.04 15.83
C GLN A 166 -14.58 8.70 15.42
N TYR A 167 -14.88 8.75 14.11
CA TYR A 167 -16.15 8.28 13.58
C TYR A 167 -16.35 6.77 13.77
N LEU A 168 -15.29 5.97 13.94
CA LEU A 168 -15.41 4.54 14.24
C LEU A 168 -15.62 4.22 15.72
N LYS A 169 -15.64 5.21 16.63
CA LYS A 169 -15.90 4.94 18.05
C LYS A 169 -17.36 4.57 18.33
N ASP A 170 -18.27 5.22 17.62
CA ASP A 170 -19.72 4.94 17.71
C ASP A 170 -20.15 3.86 16.71
N VAL A 171 -19.29 3.56 15.74
CA VAL A 171 -19.55 2.56 14.73
C VAL A 171 -19.02 1.21 15.23
N ALA A 172 -19.90 0.22 15.26
CA ALA A 172 -19.54 -1.11 15.69
C ALA A 172 -18.35 -1.67 14.88
N TRP A 173 -17.43 -2.34 15.58
CA TRP A 173 -16.17 -2.88 15.04
C TRP A 173 -16.33 -3.71 13.76
N TRP A 174 -17.48 -4.36 13.57
CA TRP A 174 -17.79 -5.14 12.37
C TRP A 174 -17.89 -4.27 11.11
N VAL A 175 -18.25 -2.99 11.22
CA VAL A 175 -18.25 -2.04 10.09
C VAL A 175 -16.84 -1.72 9.66
N ALA A 176 -15.90 -1.57 10.60
CA ALA A 176 -14.49 -1.40 10.26
C ALA A 176 -13.97 -2.61 9.47
N ILE A 177 -14.32 -3.82 9.91
CA ILE A 177 -14.03 -5.06 9.15
C ILE A 177 -14.70 -5.02 7.78
N LEU A 178 -15.96 -4.61 7.68
CA LEU A 178 -16.67 -4.53 6.40
C LEU A 178 -15.98 -3.54 5.44
N ILE A 179 -15.54 -2.38 5.92
CA ILE A 179 -14.76 -1.41 5.12
C ILE A 179 -13.46 -2.06 4.63
N TRP A 180 -12.74 -2.78 5.49
CA TRP A 180 -11.54 -3.52 5.09
C TRP A 180 -11.84 -4.60 4.06
N VAL A 181 -12.93 -5.36 4.21
CA VAL A 181 -13.37 -6.38 3.24
C VAL A 181 -13.68 -5.74 1.90
N VAL A 182 -14.45 -4.64 1.87
CA VAL A 182 -14.74 -3.87 0.65
C VAL A 182 -13.44 -3.35 0.02
N PHE A 183 -12.51 -2.84 0.81
CA PHE A 183 -11.21 -2.36 0.34
C PHE A 183 -10.38 -3.49 -0.30
N ILE A 184 -10.35 -4.69 0.31
CA ILE A 184 -9.69 -5.87 -0.28
C ILE A 184 -10.37 -6.26 -1.59
N ILE A 185 -11.71 -6.29 -1.63
CA ILE A 185 -12.46 -6.61 -2.84
C ILE A 185 -12.08 -5.64 -3.96
N ILE A 186 -12.00 -4.33 -3.67
CA ILE A 186 -11.55 -3.32 -4.64
C ILE A 186 -10.13 -3.62 -5.12
N ILE A 187 -9.18 -3.93 -4.21
CA ILE A 187 -7.81 -4.30 -4.59
C ILE A 187 -7.80 -5.54 -5.50
N VAL A 188 -8.59 -6.55 -5.18
CA VAL A 188 -8.71 -7.78 -5.98
C VAL A 188 -9.29 -7.48 -7.36
N ILE A 189 -10.35 -6.67 -7.44
CA ILE A 189 -10.94 -6.24 -8.72
C ILE A 189 -9.90 -5.49 -9.55
N LEU A 190 -9.22 -4.50 -8.97
CA LEU A 190 -8.17 -3.73 -9.64
C LEU A 190 -7.03 -4.65 -10.14
N TYR A 191 -6.65 -5.64 -9.34
CA TYR A 191 -5.64 -6.62 -9.72
C TYR A 191 -6.06 -7.43 -10.96
N TYR A 192 -7.27 -7.98 -10.98
CA TYR A 192 -7.78 -8.72 -12.13
C TYR A 192 -7.97 -7.82 -13.35
N PHE A 193 -8.44 -6.61 -13.14
CA PHE A 193 -8.65 -5.60 -14.18
C PHE A 193 -7.33 -5.21 -14.85
N MET A 194 -6.26 -4.94 -14.09
CA MET A 194 -4.92 -4.68 -14.64
C MET A 194 -4.40 -5.87 -15.45
N GLY A 195 -4.66 -7.10 -15.02
CA GLY A 195 -4.31 -8.30 -15.78
C GLY A 195 -5.05 -8.40 -17.12
N ASN A 196 -6.31 -7.99 -17.16
CA ASN A 196 -7.11 -7.93 -18.39
C ASN A 196 -6.61 -6.83 -19.33
N ILE A 197 -6.35 -5.63 -18.81
CA ILE A 197 -5.76 -4.51 -19.58
C ILE A 197 -4.43 -4.95 -20.20
N LYS A 198 -3.53 -5.57 -19.43
CA LYS A 198 -2.24 -6.05 -19.94
C LYS A 198 -2.42 -7.00 -21.13
N ARG A 199 -3.34 -7.98 -21.02
CA ARG A 199 -3.64 -8.92 -22.11
C ARG A 199 -4.20 -8.21 -23.34
N PHE A 200 -5.09 -7.24 -23.14
CA PHE A 200 -5.68 -6.46 -24.22
C PHE A 200 -4.64 -5.59 -24.95
N LEU A 201 -3.78 -4.89 -24.19
CA LEU A 201 -2.72 -4.04 -24.73
C LEU A 201 -1.68 -4.87 -25.51
N ILE A 202 -1.21 -6.00 -24.96
CA ILE A 202 -0.26 -6.87 -25.65
C ILE A 202 -0.84 -7.38 -26.97
N LYS A 203 -2.13 -7.75 -27.00
CA LYS A 203 -2.80 -8.18 -28.23
C LYS A 203 -2.85 -7.05 -29.27
N ARG A 204 -3.11 -5.81 -28.86
CA ARG A 204 -3.10 -4.65 -29.79
C ARG A 204 -1.71 -4.39 -30.35
N ILE A 205 -0.69 -4.37 -29.50
CA ILE A 205 0.69 -4.12 -29.92
C ILE A 205 1.18 -5.20 -30.90
N LYS A 206 0.87 -6.48 -30.64
CA LYS A 206 1.19 -7.56 -31.58
C LYS A 206 0.52 -7.37 -32.95
N LYS A 207 -0.79 -7.07 -32.96
CA LYS A 207 -1.52 -6.80 -34.20
C LYS A 207 -0.96 -5.60 -34.98
N GLU A 208 -0.56 -4.54 -34.30
CA GLU A 208 0.06 -3.39 -34.95
C GLU A 208 1.45 -3.71 -35.52
N ARG A 209 2.25 -4.52 -34.83
CA ARG A 209 3.53 -4.99 -35.36
C ARG A 209 3.35 -5.87 -36.59
N GLU A 210 2.44 -6.83 -36.54
CA GLU A 210 2.12 -7.70 -37.68
C GLU A 210 1.67 -6.87 -38.90
N LYS A 211 0.83 -5.85 -38.70
CA LYS A 211 0.44 -4.92 -39.79
C LYS A 211 1.62 -4.14 -40.35
N ARG A 212 2.50 -3.62 -39.49
CA ARG A 212 3.70 -2.88 -39.94
C ARG A 212 4.68 -3.77 -40.69
N THR A 213 4.88 -5.01 -40.25
CA THR A 213 5.74 -5.97 -40.94
C THR A 213 5.19 -6.30 -42.33
N LYS A 214 3.89 -6.60 -42.44
CA LYS A 214 3.24 -6.83 -43.74
C LYS A 214 3.35 -5.63 -44.68
N GLN A 215 3.10 -4.42 -44.19
CA GLN A 215 3.28 -3.20 -44.98
C GLN A 215 4.73 -2.94 -45.40
N HIS A 216 5.71 -3.44 -44.64
CA HIS A 216 7.11 -3.31 -45.00
C HIS A 216 7.52 -4.34 -46.04
N GLU A 217 7.02 -5.58 -45.91
CA GLU A 217 7.16 -6.64 -46.91
C GLU A 217 6.55 -6.23 -48.25
N GLU A 218 5.30 -5.73 -48.26
CA GLU A 218 4.63 -5.21 -49.47
C GLU A 218 5.44 -4.09 -50.14
N LYS A 219 5.99 -3.15 -49.37
CA LYS A 219 6.84 -2.07 -49.92
C LYS A 219 8.18 -2.55 -50.47
N ILE A 220 8.74 -3.62 -49.91
CA ILE A 220 9.99 -4.22 -50.39
C ILE A 220 9.73 -4.96 -51.70
N GLU A 221 8.60 -5.67 -51.80
CA GLU A 221 8.16 -6.34 -53.03
C GLU A 221 7.91 -5.33 -54.16
N GLU A 222 7.11 -4.27 -53.92
CA GLU A 222 6.88 -3.19 -54.89
C GLU A 222 8.19 -2.53 -55.36
N PHE A 223 9.13 -2.30 -54.44
CA PHE A 223 10.43 -1.73 -54.77
C PHE A 223 11.30 -2.69 -55.60
N SER A 224 11.23 -3.99 -55.32
CA SER A 224 11.99 -5.02 -56.06
C SER A 224 11.48 -5.21 -57.49
N GLU A 225 10.16 -5.18 -57.70
CA GLU A 225 9.55 -5.26 -59.03
C GLU A 225 9.90 -4.02 -59.87
N GLY A 226 9.86 -2.83 -59.28
CA GLY A 226 10.24 -1.58 -59.96
C GLY A 226 11.72 -1.48 -60.36
N ILE A 227 12.61 -2.28 -59.75
CA ILE A 227 14.01 -2.42 -60.19
C ILE A 227 14.13 -3.39 -61.36
N MET A 228 13.33 -4.47 -61.40
CA MET A 228 13.41 -5.46 -62.49
C MET A 228 12.82 -4.97 -63.82
N GLU A 229 11.89 -4.01 -63.79
CA GLU A 229 11.32 -3.41 -65.01
C GLU A 229 12.22 -2.37 -65.70
N LYS A 230 13.31 -1.93 -65.06
CA LYS A 230 14.26 -0.94 -65.60
C LYS A 230 15.53 -1.57 -66.12
#